data_AF-A0AA46NV24-F1
#
_entry.id   AF-A0AA46NV24-F1
#
_cell.length_a   1.000
_cell.length_b   1.000
_cell.length_c   1.000
_cell.angle_alpha   90.00
_cell.angle_beta   90.00
_cell.angle_gamma   90.00
#
_symmetry.space_group_name_H-M   'P 1'
#
loop_
_entity.id
_entity.type
_entity.pdbx_description
1 polymer ?
#
loop_
_entity_poly.entity_id
_entity_poly.type
_entity_poly.pdbx_seq_one_letter_code
_entity_poly.pdbx_strand_id
1 'polypeptide(L)'
;MSIPDFTSEGKLPDGIHICSGEEFIDRFCTDAIRENFVKPISDILDYAKDNGAVQVFIGGSFISANKSPQDLDCVIVFNEDRYIPNNTEKVSISGLKFDILFASLDNTKIIDSYIKLFSTCKYGGKNIGIIQIDLYGHKKTWEIRHYPSDEEFEIIKRTYNDRSLINLKQKKGILVSIHGLLSDAEWNKEIAPIASNQDWIFAPYIYNTNNPDLLFRPQKRNRVVDDFRSWIYELQERFEGRISIIAHSFGTYIVASYLDGFDHEKEYPPVVFNSIILTGSILNTNFDWEKYRGKSVGCVYNMIAPNDEYVKYMPETDLKKYIGMSNIFGTAGKDGFKSETPMLMQSENNIFNHSNTIKRDIIETKWMPFLNANTNSYEREIFAYFKRNRN
;
A
#
# COMPACT_ATOMS: atom_id res chain seq x y z
N MET A 1 34.19 -3.21 23.90
CA MET A 1 34.75 -4.56 24.10
C MET A 1 35.24 -4.98 22.74
N SER A 2 36.42 -5.59 22.63
CA SER A 2 36.91 -6.08 21.35
C SER A 2 35.99 -7.18 20.82
N ILE A 3 35.79 -7.22 19.50
CA ILE A 3 35.09 -8.30 18.83
C ILE A 3 35.76 -9.63 19.21
N PRO A 4 35.02 -10.66 19.67
CA PRO A 4 35.62 -11.90 20.13
C PRO A 4 36.26 -12.69 18.97
N ASP A 5 37.17 -13.59 19.34
CA ASP A 5 37.74 -14.56 18.40
C ASP A 5 36.67 -15.53 17.88
N PHE A 6 36.92 -16.07 16.68
CA PHE A 6 36.03 -17.06 16.11
C PHE A 6 36.08 -18.37 16.90
N THR A 7 34.94 -19.07 16.94
CA THR A 7 34.86 -20.44 17.42
C THR A 7 35.71 -21.38 16.56
N SER A 8 35.91 -22.62 17.02
CA SER A 8 36.60 -23.66 16.24
C SER A 8 35.94 -23.96 14.88
N GLU A 9 34.67 -23.59 14.70
CA GLU A 9 33.92 -23.73 13.44
C GLU A 9 34.06 -22.50 12.52
N GLY A 10 34.88 -21.52 12.92
CA GLY A 10 35.07 -20.29 12.16
C GLY A 10 33.87 -19.34 12.19
N LYS A 11 33.04 -19.43 13.24
CA LYS A 11 31.86 -18.58 13.44
C LYS A 11 32.07 -17.61 14.59
N LEU A 12 31.33 -16.51 14.61
CA LEU A 12 31.29 -15.64 15.78
C LEU A 12 30.55 -16.38 16.92
N PRO A 13 31.03 -16.33 18.18
CA PRO A 13 30.32 -16.91 19.31
C PRO A 13 28.88 -16.39 19.42
N ASP A 14 27.95 -17.19 19.93
CA ASP A 14 26.54 -16.79 20.06
C ASP A 14 26.38 -15.46 20.83
N GLY A 15 25.39 -14.66 20.42
CA GLY A 15 25.09 -13.35 20.99
C GLY A 15 25.31 -12.16 20.05
N ILE A 16 24.95 -10.98 20.56
CA ILE A 16 25.10 -9.69 19.86
C ILE A 16 26.38 -9.02 20.37
N HIS A 17 27.34 -8.81 19.48
CA HIS A 17 28.64 -8.23 19.82
C HIS A 17 28.73 -6.80 19.30
N ILE A 18 28.90 -5.84 20.20
CA ILE A 18 28.97 -4.42 19.83
C ILE A 18 30.39 -4.04 19.44
N CYS A 19 30.53 -3.27 18.37
CA CYS A 19 31.77 -2.59 17.99
C CYS A 19 31.49 -1.23 17.33
N SER A 20 32.53 -0.41 17.16
CA SER A 20 32.48 0.76 16.28
C SER A 20 32.63 0.36 14.80
N GLY A 21 32.34 1.28 13.88
CA GLY A 21 32.59 1.06 12.44
C GLY A 21 34.07 0.83 12.13
N GLU A 22 34.97 1.55 12.80
CA GLU A 22 36.42 1.35 12.68
C GLU A 22 36.84 -0.04 13.17
N GLU A 23 36.39 -0.45 14.36
CA GLU A 23 36.66 -1.79 14.91
C GLU A 23 36.14 -2.90 13.97
N PHE A 24 35.01 -2.68 13.30
CA PHE A 24 34.47 -3.62 12.32
C PHE A 24 35.36 -3.74 11.08
N ILE A 25 35.73 -2.62 10.47
CA ILE A 25 36.58 -2.58 9.28
C ILE A 25 37.94 -3.21 9.58
N ASP A 26 38.58 -2.80 10.68
CA ASP A 26 39.89 -3.33 11.10
C ASP A 26 39.86 -4.83 11.36
N ARG A 27 38.74 -5.36 11.85
CA ARG A 27 38.60 -6.79 12.16
C ARG A 27 38.30 -7.64 10.94
N PHE A 28 37.45 -7.16 10.05
CA PHE A 28 36.85 -7.99 8.99
C PHE A 28 37.32 -7.64 7.58
N CYS A 29 37.99 -6.51 7.33
CA CYS A 29 38.41 -6.08 5.99
C CYS A 29 39.93 -6.10 5.80
N THR A 30 40.57 -7.20 6.22
CA THR A 30 42.05 -7.29 6.33
C THR A 30 42.76 -7.99 5.17
N ASP A 31 42.03 -8.65 4.27
CA ASP A 31 42.61 -9.35 3.12
C ASP A 31 42.26 -8.68 1.79
N ALA A 32 42.98 -9.03 0.72
CA ALA A 32 42.85 -8.39 -0.60
C ALA A 32 41.45 -8.52 -1.23
N ILE A 33 40.65 -9.51 -0.84
CA ILE A 33 39.26 -9.63 -1.32
C ILE A 33 38.38 -8.67 -0.53
N ARG A 34 38.52 -8.67 0.79
CA ARG A 34 37.68 -7.92 1.71
C ARG A 34 38.02 -6.43 1.78
N GLU A 35 39.23 -6.03 1.37
CA GLU A 35 39.62 -4.63 1.22
C GLU A 35 38.68 -3.88 0.25
N ASN A 36 38.14 -4.57 -0.77
CA ASN A 36 37.14 -4.00 -1.69
C ASN A 36 35.80 -3.65 -1.01
N PHE A 37 35.55 -4.16 0.20
CA PHE A 37 34.34 -3.86 0.97
C PHE A 37 34.53 -2.69 1.94
N VAL A 38 35.74 -2.20 2.16
CA VAL A 38 36.01 -1.05 3.06
C VAL A 38 35.16 0.15 2.65
N LYS A 39 35.31 0.60 1.39
CA LYS A 39 34.54 1.74 0.89
C LYS A 39 33.03 1.51 0.93
N PRO A 40 32.47 0.40 0.42
CA PRO A 40 31.04 0.14 0.54
C PRO A 40 30.50 0.09 1.97
N ILE A 41 31.24 -0.53 2.90
CA ILE A 41 30.84 -0.56 4.32
C ILE A 41 30.87 0.86 4.89
N SER A 42 31.91 1.63 4.62
CA SER A 42 31.97 3.04 5.01
C SER A 42 30.78 3.82 4.43
N ASP A 43 30.48 3.67 3.14
CA ASP A 43 29.34 4.34 2.49
C ASP A 43 28.01 3.95 3.15
N ILE A 44 27.83 2.68 3.55
CA ILE A 44 26.63 2.19 4.27
C ILE A 44 26.54 2.83 5.67
N LEU A 45 27.66 2.90 6.39
CA LEU A 45 27.69 3.45 7.75
C LEU A 45 27.49 4.97 7.75
N ASP A 46 28.10 5.67 6.79
CA ASP A 46 27.90 7.09 6.57
C ASP A 46 26.44 7.36 6.20
N TYR A 47 25.87 6.59 5.27
CA TYR A 47 24.46 6.67 4.94
C TYR A 47 23.57 6.46 6.17
N ALA A 48 23.81 5.40 6.95
CA ALA A 48 23.03 5.10 8.14
C ALA A 48 23.09 6.27 9.14
N LYS A 49 24.28 6.81 9.38
CA LYS A 49 24.50 7.93 10.30
C LYS A 49 23.84 9.22 9.81
N ASP A 50 24.05 9.58 8.55
CA ASP A 50 23.51 10.80 7.94
C ASP A 50 21.98 10.82 7.91
N ASN A 51 21.35 9.63 7.85
CA ASN A 51 19.90 9.48 7.86
C ASN A 51 19.33 9.17 9.25
N GLY A 52 20.13 9.34 10.32
CA GLY A 52 19.64 9.21 11.70
C GLY A 52 19.29 7.78 12.10
N ALA A 53 19.89 6.77 11.47
CA ALA A 53 19.82 5.40 11.95
C ALA A 53 20.39 5.32 13.37
N VAL A 54 19.81 4.45 14.19
CA VAL A 54 20.19 4.25 15.59
C VAL A 54 21.13 3.06 15.75
N GLN A 55 21.00 2.04 14.90
CA GLN A 55 21.76 0.80 14.99
C GLN A 55 21.96 0.18 13.61
N VAL A 56 23.08 -0.50 13.41
CA VAL A 56 23.33 -1.34 12.23
C VAL A 56 23.70 -2.74 12.71
N PHE A 57 22.99 -3.75 12.23
CA PHE A 57 23.31 -5.16 12.51
C PHE A 57 23.91 -5.81 11.28
N ILE A 58 24.99 -6.57 11.46
CA ILE A 58 25.64 -7.33 10.40
C ILE A 58 25.65 -8.81 10.76
N GLY A 59 25.27 -9.63 9.79
CA GLY A 59 25.14 -11.07 9.92
C GLY A 59 25.86 -11.85 8.82
N GLY A 60 25.57 -13.15 8.79
CA GLY A 60 25.84 -13.98 7.63
C GLY A 60 27.31 -14.34 7.40
N SER A 61 27.66 -14.54 6.14
CA SER A 61 28.94 -15.14 5.75
C SER A 61 30.13 -14.20 5.95
N PHE A 62 29.90 -12.88 5.89
CA PHE A 62 30.91 -11.85 5.97
C PHE A 62 31.61 -11.80 7.34
N ILE A 63 30.86 -11.94 8.44
CA ILE A 63 31.40 -11.90 9.81
C ILE A 63 31.88 -13.28 10.30
N SER A 64 32.32 -14.14 9.38
CA SER A 64 32.87 -15.47 9.67
C SER A 64 34.29 -15.62 9.14
N ALA A 65 34.95 -16.74 9.44
CA ALA A 65 36.29 -17.08 8.93
C ALA A 65 36.31 -17.42 7.42
N ASN A 66 35.18 -17.28 6.70
CA ASN A 66 35.12 -17.47 5.26
C ASN A 66 36.06 -16.49 4.54
N LYS A 67 37.05 -16.99 3.80
CA LYS A 67 38.03 -16.17 3.08
C LYS A 67 37.46 -15.43 1.86
N SER A 68 36.28 -15.82 1.38
CA SER A 68 35.65 -15.22 0.20
C SER A 68 34.14 -15.07 0.43
N PRO A 69 33.71 -14.14 1.32
CA PRO A 69 32.29 -13.83 1.45
C PRO A 69 31.75 -13.24 0.15
N GLN A 70 30.55 -13.65 -0.26
CA GLN A 70 29.95 -13.23 -1.53
C GLN A 70 28.97 -12.07 -1.38
N ASP A 71 28.54 -11.81 -0.15
CA ASP A 71 27.51 -10.87 0.24
C ASP A 71 27.80 -10.27 1.61
N LEU A 72 27.12 -9.17 1.90
CA LEU A 72 27.06 -8.56 3.22
C LEU A 72 25.58 -8.48 3.63
N ASP A 73 25.23 -9.23 4.67
CA ASP A 73 23.91 -9.24 5.26
C ASP A 73 23.81 -8.15 6.33
N CYS A 74 23.00 -7.13 6.07
CA CYS A 74 22.96 -5.93 6.89
C CYS A 74 21.52 -5.52 7.20
N VAL A 75 21.25 -5.07 8.43
CA VAL A 75 19.98 -4.42 8.82
C VAL A 75 20.30 -3.05 9.39
N ILE A 76 19.73 -2.00 8.79
CA ILE A 76 19.81 -0.63 9.30
C ILE A 76 18.52 -0.31 10.05
N VAL A 77 18.65 0.11 11.30
CA VAL A 77 17.52 0.40 12.19
C VAL A 77 17.41 1.91 12.41
N PHE A 78 16.24 2.47 12.14
CA PHE A 78 15.91 3.87 12.39
C PHE A 78 15.08 4.07 13.65
N ASN A 79 15.02 5.31 14.14
CA ASN A 79 14.18 5.64 15.30
C ASN A 79 12.68 5.49 15.01
N GLU A 80 12.25 5.86 13.81
CA GLU A 80 10.85 5.87 13.40
C GLU A 80 10.70 5.38 11.95
N ASP A 81 9.54 4.84 11.63
CA ASP A 81 9.17 4.32 10.31
C ASP A 81 9.33 5.33 9.17
N ARG A 82 9.13 6.62 9.46
CA ARG A 82 9.24 7.71 8.46
C ARG A 82 10.66 7.96 7.96
N TYR A 83 11.68 7.46 8.68
CA TYR A 83 13.08 7.58 8.29
C TYR A 83 13.58 6.39 7.47
N ILE A 84 12.76 5.35 7.30
CA ILE A 84 13.10 4.25 6.40
C ILE A 84 13.13 4.77 4.96
N PRO A 85 14.23 4.54 4.20
CA PRO A 85 14.35 5.04 2.84
C PRO A 85 13.25 4.54 1.91
N ASN A 86 12.91 5.38 0.94
CA ASN A 86 12.02 5.00 -0.15
C ASN A 86 12.73 4.06 -1.16
N ASN A 87 11.97 3.49 -2.09
CA ASN A 87 12.52 2.51 -3.05
C ASN A 87 13.64 3.09 -3.93
N THR A 88 13.61 4.37 -4.27
CA THR A 88 14.63 5.01 -5.11
C THR A 88 15.96 5.14 -4.37
N GLU A 89 15.90 5.54 -3.09
CA GLU A 89 17.08 5.60 -2.21
C GLU A 89 17.67 4.20 -1.98
N LYS A 90 16.83 3.17 -1.78
CA LYS A 90 17.29 1.78 -1.65
C LYS A 90 18.09 1.31 -2.87
N VAL A 91 17.59 1.59 -4.09
CA VAL A 91 18.28 1.20 -5.34
C VAL A 91 19.65 1.86 -5.47
N SER A 92 19.82 3.09 -4.97
CA SER A 92 21.11 3.78 -5.00
C SER A 92 22.15 3.17 -4.04
N ILE A 93 21.72 2.44 -3.01
CA ILE A 93 22.59 1.87 -1.97
C ILE A 93 22.93 0.40 -2.29
N SER A 94 22.08 -0.31 -3.05
CA SER A 94 22.25 -1.74 -3.39
C SER A 94 23.30 -2.09 -4.47
N GLY A 95 24.36 -1.30 -4.64
CA GLY A 95 25.43 -1.54 -5.63
C GLY A 95 26.52 -2.49 -5.12
N LEU A 96 26.81 -3.57 -5.88
CA LEU A 96 27.45 -4.86 -5.45
C LEU A 96 26.51 -5.68 -4.54
N LYS A 97 26.68 -7.01 -4.42
CA LYS A 97 25.74 -7.94 -3.74
C LYS A 97 25.60 -7.65 -2.22
N PHE A 98 24.95 -6.56 -1.85
CA PHE A 98 24.60 -6.20 -0.48
C PHE A 98 23.13 -6.55 -0.25
N ASP A 99 22.87 -7.39 0.76
CA ASP A 99 21.51 -7.70 1.19
C ASP A 99 21.19 -6.77 2.39
N ILE A 100 20.82 -5.52 2.07
CA ILE A 100 20.51 -4.47 3.06
C ILE A 100 19.01 -4.45 3.35
N LEU A 101 18.69 -4.68 4.61
CA LEU A 101 17.35 -4.63 5.18
C LEU A 101 17.20 -3.35 6.00
N PHE A 102 15.97 -2.85 6.11
CA PHE A 102 15.66 -1.66 6.88
C PHE A 102 14.54 -1.94 7.88
N ALA A 103 14.69 -1.43 9.09
CA ALA A 103 13.69 -1.55 10.16
C ALA A 103 13.64 -0.27 11.00
N SER A 104 12.66 -0.18 11.90
CA SER A 104 12.52 0.95 12.83
C SER A 104 12.21 0.47 14.25
N LEU A 105 12.49 1.31 15.25
CA LEU A 105 12.10 1.07 16.63
C LEU A 105 10.57 1.09 16.85
N ASP A 106 9.78 1.64 15.91
CA ASP A 106 8.32 1.53 15.92
C ASP A 106 7.86 0.08 15.74
N ASN A 107 8.68 -0.77 15.10
CA ASN A 107 8.38 -2.19 14.88
C ASN A 107 9.55 -3.10 15.31
N THR A 108 9.76 -3.17 16.62
CA THR A 108 10.83 -3.97 17.25
C THR A 108 10.76 -5.47 16.93
N LYS A 109 9.57 -6.01 16.65
CA LYS A 109 9.40 -7.43 16.26
C LYS A 109 10.12 -7.77 14.96
N ILE A 110 10.15 -6.82 14.01
CA ILE A 110 10.86 -7.01 12.74
C ILE A 110 12.37 -7.02 12.96
N ILE A 111 12.88 -6.13 13.82
CA ILE A 111 14.30 -6.10 14.19
C ILE A 111 14.70 -7.47 14.78
N ASP A 112 13.95 -7.94 15.76
CA ASP A 112 14.22 -9.23 16.41
C ASP A 112 14.15 -10.41 15.43
N SER A 113 13.22 -10.34 14.46
CA SER A 113 13.08 -11.32 13.39
C SER A 113 14.31 -11.38 12.47
N TYR A 114 14.86 -10.23 12.09
CA TYR A 114 16.08 -10.18 11.29
C TYR A 114 17.32 -10.64 12.04
N ILE A 115 17.44 -10.25 13.31
CA ILE A 115 18.48 -10.76 14.20
C ILE A 115 18.40 -12.29 14.30
N LYS A 116 17.17 -12.84 14.42
CA LYS A 116 16.96 -14.29 14.45
C LYS A 116 17.34 -14.95 13.12
N LEU A 117 16.99 -14.34 11.99
CA LEU A 117 17.38 -14.82 10.67
C LEU A 117 18.91 -14.91 10.52
N PHE A 118 19.63 -13.84 10.89
CA PHE A 118 21.09 -13.78 10.76
C PHE A 118 21.84 -14.66 11.75
N SER A 119 21.28 -14.91 12.93
CA SER A 119 21.85 -15.80 13.93
C SER A 119 21.55 -17.28 13.69
N THR A 120 20.62 -17.63 12.79
CA THR A 120 20.23 -19.02 12.55
C THR A 120 21.09 -19.67 11.47
N CYS A 121 21.73 -20.79 11.81
CA CYS A 121 22.51 -21.56 10.85
C CYS A 121 21.57 -22.33 9.88
N LYS A 122 21.86 -22.30 8.56
CA LYS A 122 21.02 -22.89 7.48
C LYS A 122 20.64 -24.38 7.69
N TYR A 123 21.38 -25.12 8.51
CA TYR A 123 21.20 -26.57 8.73
C TYR A 123 20.83 -26.96 10.17
N GLY A 124 20.19 -26.07 10.95
CA GLY A 124 19.71 -26.41 12.30
C GLY A 124 20.82 -26.53 13.36
N GLY A 125 21.96 -25.87 13.12
CA GLY A 125 23.08 -25.78 14.07
C GLY A 125 22.83 -24.78 15.21
N LYS A 126 23.81 -24.65 16.11
CA LYS A 126 23.81 -23.62 17.17
C LYS A 126 23.69 -22.22 16.57
N ASN A 127 23.05 -21.31 17.30
CA ASN A 127 23.01 -19.91 16.91
C ASN A 127 24.43 -19.37 16.75
N ILE A 128 24.62 -18.51 15.74
CA ILE A 128 25.87 -17.81 15.49
C ILE A 128 25.74 -16.36 15.92
N GLY A 129 26.85 -15.78 16.35
CA GLY A 129 26.89 -14.37 16.75
C GLY A 129 26.62 -13.43 15.60
N ILE A 130 26.07 -12.26 15.94
CA ILE A 130 25.91 -11.13 15.04
C ILE A 130 26.68 -9.92 15.57
N ILE A 131 27.03 -9.00 14.66
CA ILE A 131 27.64 -7.72 15.03
C ILE A 131 26.55 -6.65 15.12
N GLN A 132 26.60 -5.85 16.17
CA GLN A 132 25.91 -4.56 16.24
C GLN A 132 26.95 -3.45 16.14
N ILE A 133 26.85 -2.60 15.12
CA ILE A 133 27.68 -1.40 15.00
C ILE A 133 26.98 -0.26 15.73
N ASP A 134 27.70 0.33 16.68
CA ASP A 134 27.28 1.50 17.42
C ASP A 134 27.76 2.78 16.72
N LEU A 135 26.81 3.47 16.07
CA LEU A 135 27.09 4.67 15.28
C LEU A 135 27.42 5.91 16.14
N TYR A 136 27.08 5.91 17.44
CA TYR A 136 27.17 7.08 18.32
C TYR A 136 28.02 6.85 19.59
N GLY A 137 28.59 5.66 19.77
CA GLY A 137 29.50 5.36 20.87
C GLY A 137 28.84 5.19 22.24
N HIS A 138 27.53 4.92 22.30
CA HIS A 138 26.77 4.71 23.53
C HIS A 138 26.98 3.34 24.19
N LYS A 139 27.60 2.37 23.49
CA LYS A 139 27.92 0.99 23.90
C LYS A 139 26.80 0.28 24.66
N LYS A 140 25.57 0.31 24.12
CA LYS A 140 24.42 -0.44 24.65
C LYS A 140 23.99 -1.57 23.72
N THR A 141 24.02 -2.80 24.23
CA THR A 141 23.66 -3.99 23.45
C THR A 141 22.15 -4.02 23.25
N TRP A 142 21.71 -4.38 22.04
CA TRP A 142 20.31 -4.71 21.81
C TRP A 142 19.91 -5.94 22.63
N GLU A 143 18.77 -5.87 23.28
CA GLU A 143 18.16 -7.00 23.97
C GLU A 143 16.98 -7.47 23.13
N ILE A 144 17.06 -8.70 22.62
CA ILE A 144 15.98 -9.33 21.86
C ILE A 144 14.79 -9.54 22.81
N ARG A 145 13.62 -9.03 22.43
CA ARG A 145 12.40 -9.11 23.27
C ARG A 145 11.39 -10.10 22.72
N HIS A 146 11.41 -10.34 21.42
CA HIS A 146 10.46 -11.18 20.72
C HIS A 146 11.18 -12.19 19.82
N TYR A 147 10.95 -13.47 20.05
CA TYR A 147 11.38 -14.50 19.11
C TYR A 147 10.21 -14.86 18.19
N PRO A 148 10.40 -14.85 16.86
CA PRO A 148 9.34 -15.24 15.92
C PRO A 148 8.98 -16.72 16.13
N SER A 149 7.71 -17.06 15.91
CA SER A 149 7.26 -18.44 15.81
C SER A 149 7.87 -19.15 14.60
N ASP A 150 7.83 -20.49 14.56
CA ASP A 150 8.36 -21.28 13.44
C ASP A 150 7.71 -20.90 12.10
N GLU A 151 6.42 -20.59 12.11
CA GLU A 151 5.67 -20.14 10.93
C GLU A 151 6.14 -18.75 10.46
N GLU A 152 6.22 -17.79 11.38
CA GLU A 152 6.73 -16.44 11.08
C GLU A 152 8.17 -16.51 10.56
N PHE A 153 9.00 -17.34 11.18
CA PHE A 153 10.39 -17.52 10.80
C PHE A 153 10.55 -18.09 9.39
N GLU A 154 9.75 -19.10 9.03
CA GLU A 154 9.77 -19.66 7.67
C GLU A 154 9.25 -18.67 6.62
N ILE A 155 8.29 -17.80 6.96
CA ILE A 155 7.87 -16.69 6.08
C ILE A 155 9.02 -15.72 5.85
N ILE A 156 9.67 -15.25 6.92
CA ILE A 156 10.79 -14.30 6.85
C ILE A 156 11.95 -14.87 6.03
N LYS A 157 12.26 -16.16 6.23
CA LYS A 157 13.30 -16.87 5.51
C LYS A 157 13.01 -17.00 4.02
N ARG A 158 11.76 -17.24 3.63
CA ARG A 158 11.35 -17.23 2.21
C ARG A 158 11.52 -15.84 1.60
N THR A 159 11.04 -14.79 2.28
CA THR A 159 11.18 -13.40 1.84
C THR A 159 12.64 -12.97 1.64
N TYR A 160 13.54 -13.39 2.53
CA TYR A 160 14.98 -13.11 2.38
C TYR A 160 15.62 -13.89 1.23
N ASN A 161 15.30 -15.19 1.07
CA ASN A 161 15.90 -16.01 0.01
C ASN A 161 15.44 -15.60 -1.41
N ASP A 162 14.21 -15.08 -1.56
CA ASP A 162 13.65 -14.72 -2.86
C ASP A 162 14.08 -13.31 -3.35
N ARG A 163 14.88 -12.55 -2.57
CA ARG A 163 15.45 -11.22 -2.90
C ARG A 163 14.48 -10.18 -3.51
N SER A 164 13.17 -10.40 -3.43
CA SER A 164 12.12 -9.46 -3.81
C SER A 164 11.13 -9.33 -2.66
N LEU A 165 10.83 -8.08 -2.29
CA LEU A 165 9.79 -7.64 -1.34
C LEU A 165 10.23 -7.49 0.13
N ILE A 166 11.18 -6.59 0.38
CA ILE A 166 11.27 -5.89 1.67
C ILE A 166 10.74 -4.46 1.47
N ASN A 167 9.41 -4.41 1.38
CA ASN A 167 8.60 -3.23 1.59
C ASN A 167 7.84 -3.45 2.91
N LEU A 168 8.52 -3.28 4.05
CA LEU A 168 7.93 -3.51 5.38
C LEU A 168 6.90 -2.47 5.82
N LYS A 169 6.55 -1.54 4.93
CA LYS A 169 5.21 -0.97 4.91
C LYS A 169 4.46 -1.57 3.74
N GLN A 170 3.71 -2.64 3.98
CA GLN A 170 2.75 -3.12 3.00
C GLN A 170 1.79 -1.95 2.71
N LYS A 171 1.86 -1.39 1.51
CA LYS A 171 0.93 -0.33 1.09
C LYS A 171 -0.49 -0.89 1.24
N LYS A 172 -1.39 -0.08 1.83
CA LYS A 172 -2.76 -0.53 2.13
C LYS A 172 -3.58 -0.83 0.87
N GLY A 173 -3.15 -0.27 -0.24
CA GLY A 173 -3.77 -0.40 -1.55
C GLY A 173 -3.53 0.85 -2.38
N ILE A 174 -4.25 0.91 -3.49
CA ILE A 174 -4.26 2.03 -4.42
C ILE A 174 -5.57 2.78 -4.21
N LEU A 175 -5.50 4.07 -3.91
CA LEU A 175 -6.66 4.95 -3.79
C LEU A 175 -6.78 5.80 -5.04
N VAL A 176 -7.84 5.56 -5.80
CA VAL A 176 -8.15 6.27 -7.04
C VAL A 176 -9.25 7.28 -6.78
N SER A 177 -9.07 8.51 -7.23
CA SER A 177 -10.12 9.53 -7.20
C SER A 177 -10.61 9.86 -8.61
N ILE A 178 -11.91 10.13 -8.74
CA ILE A 178 -12.56 10.44 -10.03
C ILE A 178 -13.48 11.64 -9.85
N HIS A 179 -13.26 12.69 -10.64
CA HIS A 179 -13.99 13.95 -10.54
C HIS A 179 -15.26 14.02 -11.39
N GLY A 180 -16.09 15.01 -11.08
CA GLY A 180 -17.31 15.34 -11.82
C GLY A 180 -17.10 16.27 -13.02
N LEU A 181 -18.21 16.69 -13.62
CA LEU A 181 -18.24 17.69 -14.68
C LEU A 181 -17.83 19.06 -14.14
N LEU A 182 -17.28 19.91 -15.02
CA LEU A 182 -16.87 21.29 -14.69
C LEU A 182 -15.96 21.36 -13.46
N SER A 183 -15.08 20.36 -13.29
CA SER A 183 -14.18 20.26 -12.16
C SER A 183 -12.76 19.96 -12.63
N ASP A 184 -11.80 20.73 -12.10
CA ASP A 184 -10.36 20.50 -12.27
C ASP A 184 -9.80 19.55 -11.18
N ALA A 185 -10.69 18.94 -10.39
CA ALA A 185 -10.35 18.02 -9.31
C ALA A 185 -9.40 18.61 -8.24
N GLU A 186 -9.46 19.92 -7.99
CA GLU A 186 -8.55 20.61 -7.05
C GLU A 186 -8.52 19.97 -5.66
N TRP A 187 -9.62 19.36 -5.21
CA TRP A 187 -9.75 18.67 -3.93
C TRP A 187 -8.79 17.47 -3.79
N ASN A 188 -8.19 16.98 -4.88
CA ASN A 188 -7.11 16.00 -4.82
C ASN A 188 -5.91 16.51 -4.01
N LYS A 189 -5.71 17.84 -3.91
CA LYS A 189 -4.67 18.45 -3.05
C LYS A 189 -4.87 18.17 -1.56
N GLU A 190 -6.11 17.92 -1.13
CA GLU A 190 -6.42 17.55 0.26
C GLU A 190 -6.27 16.04 0.46
N ILE A 191 -6.74 15.23 -0.50
CA ILE A 191 -6.71 13.76 -0.38
C ILE A 191 -5.28 13.23 -0.45
N ALA A 192 -4.47 13.73 -1.39
CA ALA A 192 -3.11 13.23 -1.62
C ALA A 192 -2.26 13.15 -0.34
N PRO A 193 -2.06 14.23 0.45
CA PRO A 193 -1.24 14.16 1.65
C PRO A 193 -1.85 13.24 2.72
N ILE A 194 -3.17 13.22 2.89
CA ILE A 194 -3.83 12.38 3.89
C ILE A 194 -3.68 10.89 3.54
N ALA A 195 -3.97 10.54 2.29
CA ALA A 195 -3.89 9.17 1.80
C ALA A 195 -2.44 8.65 1.84
N SER A 196 -1.49 9.45 1.36
CA SER A 196 -0.06 9.09 1.38
C SER A 196 0.49 8.94 2.80
N ASN A 197 0.09 9.81 3.75
CA ASN A 197 0.46 9.68 5.16
C ASN A 197 -0.10 8.41 5.82
N GLN A 198 -1.15 7.82 5.25
CA GLN A 198 -1.75 6.57 5.72
C GLN A 198 -1.37 5.35 4.86
N ASP A 199 -0.28 5.45 4.10
CA ASP A 199 0.31 4.38 3.29
C ASP A 199 -0.56 3.88 2.11
N TRP A 200 -1.40 4.75 1.56
CA TRP A 200 -2.07 4.52 0.28
C TRP A 200 -1.23 5.04 -0.89
N ILE A 201 -1.21 4.29 -2.00
CA ILE A 201 -0.77 4.82 -3.30
C ILE A 201 -1.92 5.65 -3.84
N PHE A 202 -1.77 6.97 -3.93
CA PHE A 202 -2.82 7.85 -4.44
C PHE A 202 -2.66 8.09 -5.95
N ALA A 203 -3.70 7.81 -6.72
CA ALA A 203 -3.69 7.89 -8.19
C ALA A 203 -4.98 8.54 -8.71
N PRO A 204 -5.02 9.87 -8.91
CA PRO A 204 -6.20 10.54 -9.45
C PRO A 204 -6.39 10.22 -10.94
N TYR A 205 -7.62 9.87 -11.33
CA TYR A 205 -8.01 9.79 -12.74
C TYR A 205 -8.62 11.11 -13.18
N ILE A 206 -7.96 11.79 -14.12
CA ILE A 206 -8.38 13.07 -14.70
C ILE A 206 -8.70 12.85 -16.18
N TYR A 207 -9.90 13.24 -16.60
CA TYR A 207 -10.33 13.11 -17.99
C TYR A 207 -10.57 14.49 -18.62
N ASN A 208 -10.05 14.68 -19.82
CA ASN A 208 -9.96 16.00 -20.47
C ASN A 208 -11.31 16.60 -20.88
N THR A 209 -12.34 15.77 -21.09
CA THR A 209 -13.67 16.24 -21.49
C THR A 209 -14.61 16.15 -20.30
N ASN A 210 -14.79 17.22 -19.55
CA ASN A 210 -15.66 17.27 -18.36
C ASN A 210 -16.87 18.20 -18.54
N ASN A 211 -17.30 18.45 -19.78
CA ASN A 211 -18.40 19.36 -20.09
C ASN A 211 -19.78 18.72 -19.86
N PRO A 212 -20.84 19.53 -19.57
CA PRO A 212 -22.21 19.05 -19.38
C PRO A 212 -22.79 18.25 -20.56
N ASP A 213 -22.25 18.41 -21.77
CA ASP A 213 -22.70 17.66 -22.94
C ASP A 213 -22.44 16.15 -22.83
N LEU A 214 -21.54 15.73 -21.94
CA LEU A 214 -21.39 14.34 -21.56
C LEU A 214 -22.71 13.73 -21.09
N LEU A 215 -23.56 14.46 -20.35
CA LEU A 215 -24.84 13.92 -19.89
C LEU A 215 -25.76 13.50 -21.05
N PHE A 216 -25.62 14.11 -22.22
CA PHE A 216 -26.54 13.95 -23.35
C PHE A 216 -25.92 13.22 -24.56
N ARG A 217 -24.60 13.02 -24.60
CA ARG A 217 -23.90 12.44 -25.75
C ARG A 217 -23.29 11.06 -25.42
N PRO A 218 -23.99 9.94 -25.72
CA PRO A 218 -23.52 8.58 -25.41
C PRO A 218 -22.11 8.29 -25.95
N GLN A 219 -21.83 8.68 -27.20
CA GLN A 219 -20.52 8.45 -27.82
C GLN A 219 -19.37 9.11 -27.06
N LYS A 220 -19.58 10.32 -26.50
CA LYS A 220 -18.55 10.98 -25.70
C LYS A 220 -18.38 10.32 -24.33
N ARG A 221 -19.50 9.93 -23.68
CA ARG A 221 -19.43 9.20 -22.40
C ARG A 221 -18.73 7.87 -22.53
N ASN A 222 -19.05 7.09 -23.56
CA ASN A 222 -18.44 5.79 -23.78
C ASN A 222 -16.93 5.92 -23.93
N ARG A 223 -16.43 6.93 -24.67
CA ARG A 223 -14.99 7.20 -24.75
C ARG A 223 -14.37 7.45 -23.38
N VAL A 224 -14.99 8.25 -22.51
CA VAL A 224 -14.46 8.49 -21.15
C VAL A 224 -14.42 7.21 -20.30
N VAL A 225 -15.41 6.32 -20.47
CA VAL A 225 -15.45 5.02 -19.79
C VAL A 225 -14.39 4.06 -20.35
N ASP A 226 -14.20 4.04 -21.66
CA ASP A 226 -13.17 3.25 -22.34
C ASP A 226 -11.76 3.72 -21.95
N ASP A 227 -11.52 5.03 -21.93
CA ASP A 227 -10.27 5.64 -21.48
C ASP A 227 -10.00 5.27 -20.01
N PHE A 228 -11.04 5.29 -19.16
CA PHE A 228 -10.92 4.88 -17.76
C PHE A 228 -10.60 3.38 -17.64
N ARG A 229 -11.24 2.53 -18.44
CA ARG A 229 -10.98 1.08 -18.48
C ARG A 229 -9.52 0.80 -18.82
N SER A 230 -8.98 1.43 -19.85
CA SER A 230 -7.56 1.28 -20.22
C SER A 230 -6.64 1.78 -19.11
N TRP A 231 -6.91 2.98 -18.59
CA TRP A 231 -6.08 3.60 -17.56
C TRP A 231 -6.05 2.79 -16.25
N ILE A 232 -7.21 2.30 -15.78
CA ILE A 232 -7.29 1.56 -14.52
C ILE A 232 -6.62 0.18 -14.64
N TYR A 233 -6.71 -0.45 -15.82
CA TYR A 233 -6.02 -1.69 -16.12
C TYR A 233 -4.50 -1.50 -16.08
N GLU A 234 -3.98 -0.48 -16.77
CA GLU A 234 -2.55 -0.15 -16.72
C GLU A 234 -2.08 0.20 -15.31
N LEU A 235 -2.90 0.88 -14.51
CA LEU A 235 -2.58 1.19 -13.11
C LEU A 235 -2.43 -0.09 -12.27
N GLN A 236 -3.35 -1.04 -12.41
CA GLN A 236 -3.32 -2.32 -11.69
C GLN A 236 -2.13 -3.20 -12.09
N GLU A 237 -1.72 -3.18 -13.36
CA GLU A 237 -0.54 -3.90 -13.85
C GLU A 237 0.77 -3.28 -13.32
N ARG A 238 0.79 -1.95 -13.12
CA ARG A 238 1.99 -1.23 -12.69
C ARG A 238 2.21 -1.24 -11.18
N PHE A 239 1.15 -1.38 -10.39
CA PHE A 239 1.22 -1.27 -8.93
C PHE A 239 0.52 -2.44 -8.26
N GLU A 240 1.22 -3.08 -7.32
CA GLU A 240 0.64 -4.08 -6.46
C GLU A 240 -0.28 -3.44 -5.41
N GLY A 241 -1.44 -4.06 -5.20
CA GLY A 241 -2.41 -3.62 -4.19
C GLY A 241 -3.83 -3.59 -4.74
N ARG A 242 -4.80 -3.61 -3.81
CA ARG A 242 -6.21 -3.50 -4.16
C ARG A 242 -6.59 -2.05 -4.44
N ILE A 243 -7.40 -1.85 -5.47
CA ILE A 243 -7.90 -0.53 -5.83
C ILE A 243 -9.16 -0.20 -5.03
N SER A 244 -9.16 0.97 -4.40
CA SER A 244 -10.34 1.61 -3.82
C SER A 244 -10.62 2.93 -4.53
N ILE A 245 -11.88 3.32 -4.64
CA ILE A 245 -12.32 4.45 -5.45
C ILE A 245 -13.01 5.51 -4.58
N ILE A 246 -12.72 6.78 -4.84
CA ILE A 246 -13.52 7.94 -4.42
C ILE A 246 -14.06 8.59 -5.68
N ALA A 247 -15.38 8.53 -5.88
CA ALA A 247 -16.02 9.06 -7.07
C ALA A 247 -17.00 10.17 -6.71
N HIS A 248 -16.88 11.30 -7.41
CA HIS A 248 -17.76 12.46 -7.27
C HIS A 248 -18.59 12.70 -8.53
N SER A 249 -19.89 12.96 -8.35
CA SER A 249 -20.78 13.38 -9.44
C SER A 249 -20.64 12.48 -10.68
N PHE A 250 -20.28 13.00 -11.85
CA PHE A 250 -20.09 12.19 -13.05
C PHE A 250 -19.05 11.07 -12.91
N GLY A 251 -18.09 11.19 -11.99
CA GLY A 251 -17.21 10.08 -11.63
C GLY A 251 -17.97 8.84 -11.15
N THR A 252 -19.11 9.00 -10.47
CA THR A 252 -19.93 7.86 -10.03
C THR A 252 -20.54 7.11 -11.20
N TYR A 253 -20.89 7.83 -12.26
CA TYR A 253 -21.35 7.23 -13.52
C TYR A 253 -20.23 6.46 -14.23
N ILE A 254 -18.99 6.97 -14.23
CA ILE A 254 -17.86 6.28 -14.86
C ILE A 254 -17.65 4.91 -14.20
N VAL A 255 -17.62 4.87 -12.86
CA VAL A 255 -17.45 3.61 -12.10
C VAL A 255 -18.60 2.64 -12.35
N ALA A 256 -19.84 3.12 -12.27
CA ALA A 256 -21.00 2.28 -12.50
C ALA A 256 -21.06 1.73 -13.94
N SER A 257 -20.73 2.57 -14.94
CA SER A 257 -20.72 2.17 -16.35
C SER A 257 -19.61 1.18 -16.66
N TYR A 258 -18.44 1.35 -16.04
CA TYR A 258 -17.36 0.37 -16.12
C TYR A 258 -17.85 -1.01 -15.62
N LEU A 259 -18.49 -1.08 -14.45
CA LEU A 259 -18.99 -2.34 -13.91
C LEU A 259 -20.12 -2.95 -14.75
N ASP A 260 -21.07 -2.12 -15.20
CA ASP A 260 -22.25 -2.56 -15.95
C ASP A 260 -21.89 -3.03 -17.37
N GLY A 261 -20.86 -2.44 -17.98
CA GLY A 261 -20.35 -2.84 -19.30
C GLY A 261 -19.93 -4.31 -19.36
N PHE A 262 -19.16 -4.78 -18.37
CA PHE A 262 -18.74 -6.18 -18.30
C PHE A 262 -19.91 -7.12 -17.99
N ASP A 263 -20.85 -6.71 -17.14
CA ASP A 263 -22.00 -7.56 -16.84
C ASP A 263 -22.90 -7.77 -18.06
N HIS A 264 -23.14 -6.73 -18.86
CA HIS A 264 -23.88 -6.85 -20.13
C HIS A 264 -23.20 -7.81 -21.10
N GLU A 265 -21.87 -7.84 -21.11
CA GLU A 265 -21.06 -8.78 -21.89
C GLU A 265 -20.97 -10.17 -21.25
N LYS A 266 -21.54 -10.36 -20.05
CA LYS A 266 -21.44 -11.56 -19.21
C LYS A 266 -19.99 -11.93 -18.86
N GLU A 267 -19.15 -10.92 -18.75
CA GLU A 267 -17.74 -11.01 -18.39
C GLU A 267 -17.50 -10.46 -16.98
N TYR A 268 -16.32 -10.75 -16.42
CA TYR A 268 -15.85 -10.11 -15.20
C TYR A 268 -14.91 -8.96 -15.54
N PRO A 269 -15.02 -7.81 -14.85
CA PRO A 269 -14.08 -6.73 -15.06
C PRO A 269 -12.66 -7.19 -14.68
N PRO A 270 -11.63 -6.87 -15.50
CA PRO A 270 -10.25 -7.27 -15.23
C PRO A 270 -9.69 -6.58 -13.99
N VAL A 271 -10.22 -5.40 -13.65
CA VAL A 271 -9.93 -4.70 -12.40
C VAL A 271 -11.17 -4.69 -11.52
N VAL A 272 -11.00 -5.17 -10.29
CA VAL A 272 -12.04 -5.22 -9.24
C VAL A 272 -11.76 -4.16 -8.17
N PHE A 273 -12.81 -3.72 -7.48
CA PHE A 273 -12.71 -2.65 -6.49
C PHE A 273 -12.93 -3.19 -5.08
N ASN A 274 -11.98 -2.92 -4.19
CA ASN A 274 -12.09 -3.29 -2.79
C ASN A 274 -13.15 -2.45 -2.06
N SER A 275 -13.10 -1.13 -2.23
CA SER A 275 -14.05 -0.20 -1.63
C SER A 275 -14.37 0.94 -2.59
N ILE A 276 -15.61 1.42 -2.58
CA ILE A 276 -16.05 2.56 -3.38
C ILE A 276 -16.72 3.58 -2.46
N ILE A 277 -16.27 4.83 -2.49
CA ILE A 277 -16.94 5.97 -1.87
C ILE A 277 -17.62 6.78 -2.96
N LEU A 278 -18.90 7.06 -2.78
CA LEU A 278 -19.72 7.86 -3.68
C LEU A 278 -20.14 9.14 -2.98
N THR A 279 -19.97 10.27 -3.65
CA THR A 279 -20.40 11.58 -3.15
C THR A 279 -20.98 12.41 -4.29
N GLY A 280 -22.09 13.11 -4.02
CA GLY A 280 -22.85 13.81 -5.07
C GLY A 280 -23.30 12.84 -6.19
N SER A 281 -23.57 11.59 -5.85
CA SER A 281 -23.84 10.52 -6.83
C SER A 281 -25.00 10.88 -7.76
N ILE A 282 -24.75 10.76 -9.06
CA ILE A 282 -25.78 10.93 -10.09
C ILE A 282 -26.34 9.59 -10.56
N LEU A 283 -26.19 8.51 -9.78
CA LEU A 283 -26.78 7.21 -10.10
C LEU A 283 -28.25 7.17 -9.72
N ASN A 284 -29.04 6.32 -10.39
CA ASN A 284 -30.43 6.11 -9.99
C ASN A 284 -30.53 5.37 -8.65
N THR A 285 -31.61 5.62 -7.92
CA THR A 285 -31.84 5.08 -6.57
C THR A 285 -32.03 3.57 -6.55
N ASN A 286 -32.30 2.96 -7.72
CA ASN A 286 -32.52 1.52 -7.89
C ASN A 286 -31.27 0.78 -8.43
N PHE A 287 -30.11 1.43 -8.49
CA PHE A 287 -28.90 0.79 -9.00
C PHE A 287 -28.54 -0.41 -8.11
N ASP A 288 -28.51 -1.61 -8.72
CA ASP A 288 -28.33 -2.87 -8.01
C ASP A 288 -26.86 -3.13 -7.69
N TRP A 289 -26.43 -2.71 -6.50
CA TRP A 289 -25.09 -2.98 -6.01
C TRP A 289 -24.88 -4.46 -5.66
N GLU A 290 -25.91 -5.18 -5.20
CA GLU A 290 -25.80 -6.58 -4.76
C GLU A 290 -25.31 -7.48 -5.89
N LYS A 291 -25.69 -7.16 -7.13
CA LYS A 291 -25.19 -7.78 -8.36
C LYS A 291 -23.66 -7.93 -8.43
N TYR A 292 -22.92 -6.96 -7.88
CA TYR A 292 -21.45 -6.88 -7.94
C TYR A 292 -20.75 -7.46 -6.70
N ARG A 293 -21.53 -7.81 -5.67
CA ARG A 293 -21.02 -8.27 -4.38
C ARG A 293 -20.25 -9.58 -4.50
N GLY A 294 -18.98 -9.55 -4.10
CA GLY A 294 -18.11 -10.73 -4.17
C GLY A 294 -17.78 -11.19 -5.59
N LYS A 295 -18.09 -10.36 -6.59
CA LYS A 295 -17.70 -10.56 -8.00
C LYS A 295 -16.72 -9.50 -8.47
N SER A 296 -17.04 -8.23 -8.23
CA SER A 296 -16.24 -7.10 -8.71
C SER A 296 -16.13 -5.96 -7.70
N VAL A 297 -16.95 -5.95 -6.65
CA VAL A 297 -16.92 -4.91 -5.61
C VAL A 297 -17.00 -5.54 -4.22
N GLY A 298 -16.14 -5.07 -3.31
CA GLY A 298 -16.13 -5.47 -1.91
C GLY A 298 -17.17 -4.73 -1.06
N CYS A 299 -17.12 -3.40 -1.03
CA CYS A 299 -18.11 -2.58 -0.32
C CYS A 299 -18.25 -1.18 -0.93
N VAL A 300 -19.36 -0.52 -0.61
CA VAL A 300 -19.74 0.79 -1.12
C VAL A 300 -20.19 1.67 0.04
N TYR A 301 -19.74 2.92 0.06
CA TYR A 301 -20.20 3.94 0.98
C TYR A 301 -20.76 5.13 0.19
N ASN A 302 -22.06 5.40 0.33
CA ASN A 302 -22.72 6.54 -0.30
C ASN A 302 -22.95 7.67 0.71
N MET A 303 -22.53 8.87 0.36
CA MET A 303 -22.87 10.09 1.10
C MET A 303 -24.10 10.76 0.49
N ILE A 304 -25.11 10.95 1.32
CA ILE A 304 -26.38 11.56 0.95
C ILE A 304 -26.37 13.04 1.36
N ALA A 305 -26.60 13.92 0.39
CA ALA A 305 -26.70 15.37 0.56
C ALA A 305 -28.09 15.84 0.10
N PRO A 306 -29.09 15.93 1.01
CA PRO A 306 -30.47 16.29 0.64
C PRO A 306 -30.60 17.67 -0.03
N ASN A 307 -29.65 18.57 0.25
CA ASN A 307 -29.58 19.93 -0.30
C ASN A 307 -28.73 20.03 -1.59
N ASP A 308 -28.47 18.91 -2.26
CA ASP A 308 -27.78 18.90 -3.55
C ASP A 308 -28.60 19.61 -4.64
N GLU A 309 -28.07 20.74 -5.12
CA GLU A 309 -28.75 21.62 -6.06
C GLU A 309 -28.74 21.13 -7.51
N TYR A 310 -27.85 20.20 -7.88
CA TYR A 310 -27.72 19.72 -9.26
C TYR A 310 -28.40 18.37 -9.43
N VAL A 311 -28.18 17.45 -8.49
CA VAL A 311 -28.73 16.08 -8.54
C VAL A 311 -30.26 16.11 -8.53
N LYS A 312 -30.89 17.09 -7.88
CA LYS A 312 -32.36 17.24 -7.83
C LYS A 312 -33.05 17.36 -9.20
N TYR A 313 -32.32 17.77 -10.24
CA TYR A 313 -32.86 17.90 -11.60
C TYR A 313 -32.64 16.66 -12.46
N MET A 314 -31.96 15.64 -11.93
CA MET A 314 -31.67 14.42 -12.67
C MET A 314 -32.97 13.63 -12.91
N PRO A 315 -33.34 13.33 -14.17
CA PRO A 315 -34.58 12.62 -14.44
C PRO A 315 -34.52 11.18 -13.93
N GLU A 316 -35.52 10.75 -13.16
CA GLU A 316 -35.61 9.34 -12.74
C GLU A 316 -36.20 8.44 -13.84
N THR A 317 -37.01 8.99 -14.75
CA THR A 317 -37.73 8.21 -15.77
C THR A 317 -36.81 7.63 -16.86
N ASP A 318 -37.17 6.47 -17.41
CA ASP A 318 -36.48 5.87 -18.57
C ASP A 318 -36.61 6.67 -19.87
N LEU A 319 -37.52 7.65 -19.92
CA LEU A 319 -37.69 8.53 -21.09
C LEU A 319 -36.46 9.42 -21.33
N LYS A 320 -35.57 9.57 -20.34
CA LYS A 320 -34.31 10.31 -20.48
C LYS A 320 -33.37 9.73 -21.54
N LYS A 321 -33.52 8.45 -21.90
CA LYS A 321 -32.78 7.85 -23.02
C LYS A 321 -33.02 8.56 -24.35
N TYR A 322 -34.21 9.14 -24.57
CA TYR A 322 -34.56 9.83 -25.81
C TYR A 322 -33.85 11.17 -25.97
N ILE A 323 -33.35 11.75 -24.87
CA ILE A 323 -32.48 12.94 -24.88
C ILE A 323 -30.99 12.57 -24.72
N GLY A 324 -30.66 11.29 -24.93
CA GLY A 324 -29.29 10.79 -24.90
C GLY A 324 -28.69 10.59 -23.50
N MET A 325 -29.49 10.70 -22.44
CA MET A 325 -29.07 10.41 -21.07
C MET A 325 -29.05 8.90 -20.78
N SER A 326 -28.14 8.45 -19.93
CA SER A 326 -28.10 7.06 -19.52
C SER A 326 -29.23 6.71 -18.55
N ASN A 327 -29.76 5.50 -18.62
CA ASN A 327 -30.77 5.00 -17.68
C ASN A 327 -30.22 4.87 -16.25
N ILE A 328 -28.90 4.69 -16.10
CA ILE A 328 -28.27 4.61 -14.79
C ILE A 328 -28.17 5.97 -14.09
N PHE A 329 -28.47 7.08 -14.77
CA PHE A 329 -28.53 8.40 -14.12
C PHE A 329 -29.73 8.53 -13.19
N GLY A 330 -29.61 9.26 -12.08
CA GLY A 330 -30.71 9.59 -11.17
C GLY A 330 -30.22 10.30 -9.91
N THR A 331 -30.91 10.11 -8.80
CA THR A 331 -30.82 11.00 -7.63
C THR A 331 -30.21 10.37 -6.38
N ALA A 332 -29.46 9.27 -6.48
CA ALA A 332 -28.95 8.54 -5.31
C ALA A 332 -28.01 9.35 -4.39
N GLY A 333 -27.37 10.42 -4.88
CA GLY A 333 -26.59 11.34 -4.05
C GLY A 333 -27.44 12.24 -3.16
N LYS A 334 -28.74 12.39 -3.48
CA LYS A 334 -29.71 13.18 -2.72
C LYS A 334 -30.67 12.30 -1.92
N ASP A 335 -31.18 11.24 -2.54
CA ASP A 335 -32.26 10.41 -1.98
C ASP A 335 -31.73 9.07 -1.42
N GLY A 336 -30.46 8.74 -1.66
CA GLY A 336 -29.88 7.45 -1.32
C GLY A 336 -30.25 6.34 -2.31
N PHE A 337 -29.57 5.19 -2.20
CA PHE A 337 -29.98 3.97 -2.88
C PHE A 337 -31.03 3.23 -2.04
N LYS A 338 -31.99 2.60 -2.71
CA LYS A 338 -33.04 1.77 -2.09
C LYS A 338 -32.61 0.33 -1.84
N SER A 339 -31.49 -0.10 -2.44
CA SER A 339 -30.97 -1.45 -2.28
C SER A 339 -30.59 -1.72 -0.82
N GLU A 340 -31.25 -2.69 -0.19
CA GLU A 340 -30.89 -3.19 1.14
C GLU A 340 -29.85 -4.31 0.99
N THR A 341 -28.57 -3.95 0.98
CA THR A 341 -27.46 -4.91 0.91
C THR A 341 -26.41 -4.64 1.99
N PRO A 342 -25.85 -5.68 2.64
CA PRO A 342 -24.75 -5.54 3.59
C PRO A 342 -23.49 -4.88 3.01
N MET A 343 -23.31 -4.87 1.69
CA MET A 343 -22.14 -4.22 1.08
C MET A 343 -22.27 -2.69 1.01
N LEU A 344 -23.48 -2.16 1.14
CA LEU A 344 -23.78 -0.74 0.98
C LEU A 344 -24.01 -0.08 2.34
N MET A 345 -23.15 0.88 2.66
CA MET A 345 -23.33 1.80 3.77
C MET A 345 -23.79 3.16 3.23
N GLN A 346 -24.67 3.84 3.93
CA GLN A 346 -25.11 5.19 3.56
C GLN A 346 -25.10 6.12 4.78
N SER A 347 -24.75 7.39 4.58
CA SER A 347 -24.88 8.40 5.62
C SER A 347 -25.42 9.71 5.05
N GLU A 348 -26.40 10.28 5.72
CA GLU A 348 -27.02 11.55 5.34
C GLU A 348 -26.46 12.72 6.16
N ASN A 349 -26.29 13.87 5.51
CA ASN A 349 -25.98 15.11 6.21
C ASN A 349 -26.61 16.32 5.49
N ASN A 350 -27.45 17.05 6.23
CA ASN A 350 -28.18 18.22 5.74
C ASN A 350 -27.31 19.47 5.50
N ILE A 351 -26.06 19.50 6.00
CA ILE A 351 -25.13 20.60 5.74
C ILE A 351 -24.52 20.47 4.33
N PHE A 352 -24.51 19.26 3.77
CA PHE A 352 -23.88 18.99 2.50
C PHE A 352 -24.73 19.40 1.30
N ASN A 353 -24.03 19.86 0.26
CA ASN A 353 -24.51 20.14 -1.08
C ASN A 353 -23.55 19.49 -2.10
N HIS A 354 -23.81 19.64 -3.40
CA HIS A 354 -23.06 18.95 -4.44
C HIS A 354 -21.54 19.18 -4.41
N SER A 355 -21.11 20.37 -3.96
CA SER A 355 -19.73 20.84 -4.12
C SER A 355 -18.96 20.90 -2.80
N ASN A 356 -19.65 20.86 -1.65
CA ASN A 356 -19.03 21.04 -0.34
C ASN A 356 -18.80 19.73 0.44
N THR A 357 -19.13 18.58 -0.16
CA THR A 357 -18.97 17.24 0.44
C THR A 357 -17.51 16.79 0.51
N ILE A 358 -16.66 17.33 -0.35
CA ILE A 358 -15.24 16.96 -0.45
C ILE A 358 -14.41 17.95 0.35
N LYS A 359 -14.42 17.79 1.67
CA LYS A 359 -13.65 18.61 2.61
C LYS A 359 -12.74 17.76 3.48
N ARG A 360 -11.67 18.38 3.95
CA ARG A 360 -10.63 17.73 4.75
C ARG A 360 -11.18 16.98 5.97
N ASP A 361 -12.09 17.59 6.71
CA ASP A 361 -12.74 16.99 7.87
C ASP A 361 -13.50 15.72 7.50
N ILE A 362 -14.20 15.71 6.36
CA ILE A 362 -14.91 14.52 5.86
C ILE A 362 -13.95 13.44 5.41
N ILE A 363 -12.88 13.82 4.71
CA ILE A 363 -11.84 12.89 4.28
C ILE A 363 -11.23 12.19 5.51
N GLU A 364 -10.83 12.95 6.52
CA GLU A 364 -10.16 12.44 7.73
C GLU A 364 -11.11 11.65 8.66
N THR A 365 -12.37 12.08 8.82
CA THR A 365 -13.29 11.49 9.81
C THR A 365 -14.25 10.45 9.26
N LYS A 366 -14.45 10.40 7.94
CA LYS A 366 -15.39 9.46 7.29
C LYS A 366 -14.70 8.58 6.26
N TRP A 367 -14.06 9.16 5.27
CA TRP A 367 -13.57 8.40 4.11
C TRP A 367 -12.38 7.52 4.46
N MET A 368 -11.34 8.09 5.04
CA MET A 368 -10.15 7.33 5.40
C MET A 368 -10.43 6.27 6.46
N PRO A 369 -11.22 6.52 7.53
CA PRO A 369 -11.65 5.46 8.46
C PRO A 369 -12.40 4.33 7.77
N PHE A 370 -13.34 4.65 6.86
CA PHE A 370 -14.05 3.63 6.08
C PHE A 370 -13.10 2.80 5.22
N LEU A 371 -12.20 3.43 4.47
CA LEU A 371 -11.22 2.75 3.62
C LEU A 371 -10.29 1.84 4.44
N ASN A 372 -9.76 2.36 5.55
CA ASN A 372 -8.84 1.61 6.41
C ASN A 372 -9.51 0.42 7.12
N ALA A 373 -10.79 0.54 7.51
CA ALA A 373 -11.53 -0.57 8.10
C ALA A 373 -11.86 -1.68 7.07
N ASN A 374 -11.78 -1.36 5.78
CA ASN A 374 -12.24 -2.22 4.69
C ASN A 374 -11.14 -2.65 3.72
N THR A 375 -9.86 -2.60 4.08
CA THR A 375 -8.72 -2.95 3.21
C THR A 375 -8.78 -4.34 2.55
N ASN A 376 -9.52 -5.29 3.14
CA ASN A 376 -9.72 -6.66 2.63
C ASN A 376 -11.21 -6.99 2.40
N SER A 377 -12.04 -6.00 2.08
CA SER A 377 -13.48 -6.22 1.94
C SER A 377 -13.83 -7.11 0.77
N TYR A 378 -13.11 -6.99 -0.34
CA TYR A 378 -13.36 -7.82 -1.51
C TYR A 378 -13.07 -9.30 -1.24
N GLU A 379 -11.96 -9.63 -0.57
CA GLU A 379 -11.61 -11.00 -0.18
C GLU A 379 -12.66 -11.63 0.73
N ARG A 380 -13.23 -10.85 1.66
CA ARG A 380 -14.30 -11.33 2.53
C ARG A 380 -15.55 -11.66 1.72
N GLU A 381 -15.90 -10.80 0.77
CA GLU A 381 -17.11 -10.98 -0.04
C GLU A 381 -16.98 -12.08 -1.08
N ILE A 382 -15.82 -12.26 -1.71
CA ILE A 382 -15.59 -13.37 -2.65
C ILE A 382 -15.67 -14.72 -1.91
N PHE A 383 -15.10 -14.82 -0.70
CA PHE A 383 -15.21 -16.02 0.12
C PHE A 383 -16.67 -16.30 0.51
N ALA A 384 -17.41 -15.27 0.93
CA ALA A 384 -18.82 -15.37 1.25
C ALA A 384 -19.67 -15.76 0.02
N TYR A 385 -19.35 -15.23 -1.17
CA TYR A 385 -19.99 -15.59 -2.43
C TYR A 385 -19.81 -17.08 -2.75
N PHE A 386 -18.58 -17.60 -2.70
CA PHE A 386 -18.34 -19.03 -2.95
C PHE A 386 -19.02 -19.93 -1.91
N LYS A 387 -19.11 -19.49 -0.65
CA LYS A 387 -19.83 -20.23 0.40
C LYS A 387 -21.35 -20.28 0.12
N ARG A 388 -21.94 -19.19 -0.39
CA ARG A 388 -23.37 -19.13 -0.75
C ARG A 388 -23.73 -20.01 -1.95
N ASN A 389 -22.84 -20.13 -2.94
CA ASN A 389 -23.09 -20.86 -4.19
C ASN A 389 -22.58 -22.31 -4.21
N ARG A 390 -22.02 -22.81 -3.09
CA ARG A 390 -21.63 -24.22 -2.93
C ARG A 390 -22.73 -25.10 -2.33
N ASN A 391 -23.80 -24.48 -1.82
CA ASN A 391 -25.06 -25.13 -1.46
C ASN A 391 -26.06 -24.91 -2.60
#